data_AF-A0A2M8NH90-F1
#
_entry.id   AF-A0A2M8NH90-F1
#
_cell.length_a   1.000
_cell.length_b   1.000
_cell.length_c   1.000
_cell.angle_alpha   90.00
_cell.angle_beta   90.00
_cell.angle_gamma   90.00
#
_symmetry.space_group_name_H-M   'P 1'
#
loop_
_entity.id
_entity.type
_entity.pdbx_description
1 polymer ?
#
loop_
_entity_poly.entity_id
_entity_poly.type
_entity_poly.pdbx_seq_one_letter_code
_entity_poly.pdbx_strand_id
1 'polypeptide(L)' 'MAGERILIIEDEARIAQFVERALIYEGYRVTVARDGATGLGAARDTPPDLVILDWMLPGL' A
#
# COMPACT_ATOMS: atom_id res chain seq x y z
N MET A 1 7.58 14.21 -10.24
CA MET A 1 6.83 13.42 -9.24
C MET A 1 5.81 12.53 -9.96
N ALA A 2 6.24 11.85 -11.02
CA ALA A 2 5.38 10.96 -11.79
C ALA A 2 6.16 9.67 -11.97
N GLY A 3 6.00 8.73 -11.03
CA GLY A 3 6.66 7.44 -11.10
C GLY A 3 7.00 6.78 -9.76
N GLU A 4 6.97 7.53 -8.66
CA GLU A 4 7.22 7.00 -7.33
C GLU A 4 6.13 5.98 -6.92
N ARG A 5 6.56 4.84 -6.39
CA ARG A 5 5.73 3.68 -6.04
C ARG A 5 5.44 3.65 -4.56
N ILE A 6 4.15 3.58 -4.22
CA ILE A 6 3.68 3.47 -2.84
C ILE A 6 3.00 2.12 -2.66
N LEU A 7 3.41 1.38 -1.62
CA LEU A 7 2.73 0.17 -1.17
C LEU A 7 1.89 0.50 0.06
N ILE A 8 0.59 0.22 -0.01
CA ILE A 8 -0.33 0.29 1.14
C ILE A 8 -0.58 -1.12 1.64
N ILE A 9 -0.48 -1.35 2.95
CA ILE A 9 -0.80 -2.62 3.60
C ILE A 9 -1.90 -2.34 4.64
N GLU A 10 -3.14 -2.70 4.31
CA GLU A 10 -4.36 -2.29 5.03
C GLU A 10 -5.47 -3.32 4.78
N ASP A 11 -6.09 -3.84 5.85
CA ASP A 11 -7.10 -4.90 5.77
C ASP A 11 -8.54 -4.36 5.67
N GLU A 12 -8.82 -3.08 5.93
CA GLU A 12 -10.13 -2.48 5.68
C GLU A 12 -10.21 -1.93 4.24
N ALA A 13 -11.15 -2.44 3.43
CA ALA A 13 -11.21 -2.13 2.00
C ALA A 13 -11.52 -0.65 1.73
N ARG A 14 -12.33 -0.05 2.59
CA ARG A 14 -12.77 1.34 2.45
C ARG A 14 -11.63 2.32 2.72
N ILE A 15 -10.83 2.05 3.74
CA ILE A 15 -9.66 2.86 4.08
C ILE A 15 -8.63 2.75 2.96
N ALA A 16 -8.28 1.52 2.55
CA ALA A 16 -7.33 1.29 1.47
C ALA A 16 -7.72 2.03 0.18
N GLN A 17 -8.98 1.89 -0.27
CA GLN A 17 -9.49 2.57 -1.48
C GLN A 17 -9.53 4.09 -1.36
N PHE A 18 -9.73 4.62 -0.16
CA PHE A 18 -9.71 6.07 0.06
C PHE A 18 -8.29 6.61 -0.11
N VAL A 19 -7.30 5.98 0.55
CA VAL A 19 -5.90 6.39 0.48
C VAL A 19 -5.32 6.16 -0.93
N GLU A 20 -5.62 5.02 -1.54
CA GLU A 20 -5.19 4.70 -2.91
C GLU A 20 -5.64 5.77 -3.91
N ARG A 21 -6.93 6.15 -3.90
CA ARG A 21 -7.46 7.16 -4.82
C ARG A 21 -6.81 8.53 -4.63
N ALA A 22 -6.57 8.93 -3.39
CA ALA A 22 -5.89 10.20 -3.10
C ALA A 22 -4.47 10.20 -3.67
N LEU A 23 -3.71 9.12 -3.47
CA LEU A 23 -2.33 9.02 -3.96
C LEU A 23 -2.26 8.89 -5.49
N ILE A 24 -3.17 8.15 -6.11
CA ILE A 24 -3.26 8.08 -7.57
C ILE A 24 -3.57 9.46 -8.17
N TYR A 25 -4.46 10.23 -7.53
CA TYR A 25 -4.79 11.59 -7.96
C TYR A 25 -3.58 12.53 -7.91
N GLU A 26 -2.70 12.36 -6.92
CA GLU A 26 -1.41 13.07 -6.81
C GLU A 26 -0.33 12.56 -7.78
N GLY A 27 -0.63 11.52 -8.58
CA GLY A 27 0.27 11.00 -9.63
C GLY A 27 1.18 9.84 -9.19
N TYR A 28 0.96 9.26 -8.01
CA TYR A 28 1.72 8.10 -7.53
C TYR A 28 1.25 6.79 -8.16
N ARG A 29 2.16 5.80 -8.23
CA ARG A 29 1.81 4.42 -8.57
C ARG A 29 1.55 3.66 -7.29
N VAL A 30 0.31 3.23 -7.07
CA VAL A 30 -0.09 2.60 -5.82
C VAL A 30 -0.27 1.10 -6.02
N THR A 31 0.20 0.31 -5.06
CA THR A 31 -0.12 -1.11 -4.89
C THR A 31 -0.73 -1.31 -3.52
N VAL A 32 -1.77 -2.13 -3.42
CA VAL A 32 -2.46 -2.42 -2.16
C VAL A 32 -2.31 -3.90 -1.83
N ALA A 33 -1.85 -4.18 -0.61
CA ALA A 33 -1.88 -5.48 0.03
C ALA A 33 -2.87 -5.47 1.20
N ARG A 34 -3.45 -6.63 1.51
CA ARG A 34 -4.56 -6.75 2.47
C ARG A 34 -4.14 -7.41 3.79
N ASP A 35 -2.89 -7.82 3.86
CA ASP A 35 -2.27 -8.46 5.02
C ASP A 35 -0.74 -8.28 4.96
N GLY A 36 -0.08 -8.52 6.09
CA GLY A 36 1.36 -8.33 6.21
C GLY A 36 2.18 -9.30 5.35
N ALA A 37 1.71 -10.52 5.09
CA ALA A 37 2.46 -11.52 4.31
C ALA A 37 2.48 -11.16 2.82
N THR A 38 1.32 -10.83 2.25
CA THR A 38 1.22 -10.33 0.86
C THR A 38 1.92 -8.99 0.70
N GLY A 39 1.83 -8.10 1.70
CA GLY A 39 2.55 -6.83 1.71
C GLY A 39 4.07 -7.00 1.72
N LEU A 40 4.60 -7.88 2.57
CA LEU A 40 6.04 -8.17 2.60
C LEU A 40 6.52 -8.81 1.29
N GLY A 41 5.73 -9.70 0.70
CA GLY A 41 6.01 -10.27 -0.62
C GLY A 41 6.09 -9.18 -1.70
N ALA A 42 5.07 -8.34 -1.80
CA ALA A 42 5.02 -7.24 -2.76
C ALA A 42 6.19 -6.26 -2.58
N ALA A 43 6.54 -5.92 -1.34
CA ALA A 43 7.68 -5.05 -1.04
C ALA A 43 9.03 -5.62 -1.51
N ARG A 44 9.18 -6.95 -1.53
CA ARG A 44 10.41 -7.61 -1.99
C ARG A 44 10.43 -7.78 -3.50
N ASP A 45 9.31 -8.14 -4.10
CA ASP A 45 9.21 -8.40 -5.54
C ASP A 45 9.29 -7.11 -6.35
N THR A 46 8.67 -6.03 -5.86
CA THR A 46 8.73 -4.70 -6.48
C THR A 46 8.94 -3.65 -5.40
N PRO A 47 10.21 -3.30 -5.10
CA PRO A 47 10.54 -2.34 -4.05
C PRO A 47 9.82 -1.01 -4.22
N PRO A 48 8.96 -0.61 -3.24
CA PRO A 48 8.32 0.69 -3.24
C PRO A 48 9.28 1.76 -2.70
N ASP A 49 8.99 3.01 -3.01
CA ASP A 49 9.71 4.17 -2.47
C ASP A 49 9.16 4.55 -1.07
N LEU A 50 7.90 4.17 -0.78
CA LEU A 50 7.23 4.36 0.50
C LEU A 50 6.28 3.19 0.80
N VAL A 51 6.22 2.77 2.06
CA VAL A 51 5.21 1.85 2.58
C VAL A 51 4.31 2.57 3.57
N ILE A 52 2.99 2.48 3.37
CA ILE A 52 1.97 2.87 4.34
C ILE A 52 1.45 1.57 4.95
N LEU A 53 1.67 1.41 6.25
CA LEU A 53 1.34 0.19 6.98
C LEU A 53 0.27 0.51 8.04
N ASP A 54 -0.85 -0.22 8.00
CA ASP A 54 -1.79 -0.18 9.12
C ASP A 54 -1.18 -0.88 10.35
N TRP A 55 -1.33 -0.22 11.48
CA TRP A 55 -0.88 -0.72 12.77
C TRP A 55 -1.76 -1.87 13.28
N MET A 56 -3.06 -1.87 12.93
CA MET A 56 -4.03 -2.83 13.45
C MET A 56 -4.23 -4.07 12.57
N LEU A 57 -3.26 -4.38 11.69
CA LEU A 57 -3.34 -5.57 10.86
C LEU A 57 -3.49 -6.86 11.70
N PRO A 58 -4.48 -7.70 11.39
CA PRO A 58 -4.65 -8.98 12.07
C PRO A 58 -3.53 -9.96 11.69
N GLY A 59 -3.16 -10.85 12.60
CA GLY A 59 -2.24 -11.97 12.31
C GLY A 59 -0.82 -11.85 12.88
N LEU A 60 -0.64 -11.06 13.94
CA LEU A 60 0.40 -11.32 14.95
C LEU A 60 -0.16 -12.18 16.08
#